data_AF-A0A260YVB7-F1
#
_entry.id   AF-A0A260YVB7-F1
#
_cell.length_a   1.000
_cell.length_b   1.000
_cell.length_c   1.000
_cell.angle_alpha   90.00
_cell.angle_beta   90.00
_cell.angle_gamma   90.00
#
_symmetry.space_group_name_H-M   'P 1'
#
loop_
_entity.id
_entity.type
_entity.pdbx_description
1 polymer ?
#
loop_
_entity_poly.entity_id
_entity_poly.type
_entity_poly.pdbx_seq_one_letter_code
_entity_poly.pdbx_strand_id
1 'polypeptide(L)'
;MSFSVEYLPNREEVLKESDEKCREQAAILSTVGWLFVDPEFFPDAKSLGNKPEEKITEKNKDYENRFSQLSGNQTWVAFIEKAFAKLKGSYGNLWGGHPKDAYRFLTGAHSRYIPLKRDLDIDGLWEELVKYHSSGFLLAAATPLVLEEEKLRKVFYNYYSVNSNHAYAILDFKKYGMYRLIQLGNTNSVRWNGKWSEMANYNDATSKKFSELDRTLSNAKVFWMSIEDFVRFFDYIHVCEYQEGWNDYQFKQKISRASRHDGLIIRLNIEKPTDVNIEAHVEIESGENVEQVFLNIHRANNENQCGELIKSVYNQDCKLTMGGLTLAPGTYFVVMVFCEIVPKLDVNWMIKSSSPLSFHFVSCPFSLFVDSLQQVIMKNGETDEEGEEITIFRLCRDDFIYIMAENRKNYGYFEIQGNLKNADAYKSKSKTVFNAPIFLAPMTRRIVAMIQFNGDLDSHLDKYYYGFNFEYSVLFQVWKLYGSVNAELEEMYEPIKVTKDLNQSEA
;
A
#
# COMPACT_ATOMS: atom_id res chain seq x y z
N MET A 1 18.90 24.11 6.60
CA MET A 1 18.03 22.93 6.70
C MET A 1 18.05 22.48 8.14
N SER A 2 16.89 22.21 8.74
CA SER A 2 16.81 21.51 10.03
C SER A 2 16.02 20.23 9.84
N PHE A 3 16.50 19.17 10.50
CA PHE A 3 15.80 17.90 10.58
C PHE A 3 15.83 17.42 12.03
N SER A 4 14.76 16.77 12.46
CA SER A 4 14.73 16.06 13.74
C SER A 4 14.07 14.72 13.55
N VAL A 5 14.53 13.71 14.29
CA VAL A 5 13.94 12.37 14.30
C VAL A 5 13.58 12.05 15.74
N GLU A 6 12.33 11.70 15.95
CA GLU A 6 11.79 11.23 17.21
C GLU A 6 11.50 9.74 17.08
N TYR A 7 12.24 8.90 17.81
CA TYR A 7 11.99 7.46 17.84
C TYR A 7 10.83 7.15 18.77
N LEU A 8 9.88 6.36 18.29
CA LEU A 8 8.75 5.90 19.07
C LEU A 8 9.10 4.58 19.77
N PRO A 9 8.49 4.28 20.92
CA PRO A 9 8.67 3.00 21.61
C PRO A 9 8.35 1.85 20.66
N ASN A 10 9.10 0.76 20.78
CA ASN A 10 8.83 -0.42 19.96
C ASN A 10 7.55 -1.14 20.44
N ARG A 11 7.02 -2.03 19.61
CA ARG A 11 5.77 -2.76 19.91
C ARG A 11 5.84 -3.53 21.23
N GLU A 12 6.97 -4.16 21.55
CA GLU A 12 7.11 -4.96 22.77
C GLU A 12 7.10 -4.10 24.04
N GLU A 13 7.74 -2.93 24.00
CA GLU A 13 7.71 -1.95 25.09
C GLU A 13 6.27 -1.47 25.35
N VAL A 14 5.55 -1.10 24.29
CA VAL A 14 4.14 -0.67 24.39
C VAL A 14 3.26 -1.79 24.94
N LEU A 15 3.43 -3.03 24.44
CA LEU A 15 2.65 -4.18 24.91
C LEU A 15 2.94 -4.50 26.38
N LYS A 16 4.21 -4.46 26.80
CA LYS A 16 4.58 -4.72 28.20
C LYS A 16 3.98 -3.71 29.17
N GLU A 17 4.05 -2.42 28.83
CA GLU A 17 3.40 -1.36 29.62
C GLU A 17 1.88 -1.54 29.64
N SER A 18 1.30 -1.91 28.50
CA SER A 18 -0.14 -2.18 28.37
C SER A 18 -0.59 -3.38 29.21
N ASP A 19 0.19 -4.47 29.25
CA ASP A 19 -0.11 -5.66 30.05
C ASP A 19 -0.12 -5.38 31.55
N GLU A 20 0.75 -4.48 32.01
CA GLU A 20 0.76 -4.01 33.40
C GLU A 20 -0.51 -3.21 33.71
N LYS A 21 -0.85 -2.22 32.87
CA LYS A 21 -2.10 -1.44 32.99
C LYS A 21 -3.35 -2.32 32.91
N CYS A 22 -3.37 -3.30 32.02
CA CYS A 22 -4.49 -4.24 31.91
C CYS A 22 -4.64 -5.10 33.17
N ARG A 23 -3.54 -5.51 33.81
CA ARG A 23 -3.58 -6.26 35.09
C ARG A 23 -4.12 -5.40 36.23
N GLU A 24 -3.72 -4.13 36.32
CA GLU A 24 -4.26 -3.19 37.29
C GLU A 24 -5.78 -3.00 37.10
N GLN A 25 -6.21 -2.78 35.86
CA GLN A 25 -7.62 -2.63 35.54
C GLN A 25 -8.41 -3.92 35.84
N ALA A 26 -7.86 -5.08 35.51
CA ALA A 26 -8.48 -6.38 35.82
C ALA A 26 -8.62 -6.59 37.34
N ALA A 27 -7.62 -6.17 38.13
CA ALA A 27 -7.70 -6.23 39.59
C ALA A 27 -8.84 -5.33 40.11
N ILE A 28 -8.96 -4.10 39.61
CA ILE A 28 -10.08 -3.20 39.95
C ILE A 28 -11.42 -3.87 39.58
N LEU A 29 -11.55 -4.37 38.36
CA LEU A 29 -12.78 -5.02 37.88
C LEU A 29 -13.14 -6.27 38.71
N SER A 30 -12.15 -7.04 39.17
CA SER A 30 -12.38 -8.22 40.00
C SER A 30 -12.97 -7.89 41.39
N THR A 31 -12.79 -6.65 41.87
CA THR A 31 -13.44 -6.16 43.10
C THR A 31 -14.88 -5.72 42.86
N VAL A 32 -15.26 -5.43 41.60
CA VAL A 32 -16.61 -5.00 41.22
C VAL A 32 -17.47 -6.23 40.99
N GLY A 33 -18.30 -6.57 41.97
CA GLY A 33 -18.94 -7.89 42.03
C GLY A 33 -19.87 -8.25 40.85
N TRP A 34 -20.57 -7.30 40.22
CA TRP A 34 -21.65 -7.64 39.28
C TRP A 34 -21.81 -6.71 38.07
N LEU A 35 -21.61 -5.39 38.21
CA LEU A 35 -21.81 -4.44 37.11
C LEU A 35 -20.69 -3.40 37.07
N PHE A 36 -19.88 -3.44 36.01
CA PHE A 36 -18.93 -2.39 35.70
C PHE A 36 -19.51 -1.47 34.62
N VAL A 37 -19.72 -0.21 34.96
CA VAL A 37 -20.07 0.83 34.00
C VAL A 37 -18.82 1.65 33.72
N ASP A 38 -18.50 1.81 32.44
CA ASP A 38 -17.36 2.62 32.02
C ASP A 38 -17.66 4.10 32.22
N PRO A 39 -16.94 4.80 33.11
CA PRO A 39 -17.20 6.21 33.36
C PRO A 39 -16.88 7.08 32.13
N GLU A 40 -15.98 6.63 31.24
CA GLU A 40 -15.56 7.37 30.05
C GLU A 40 -16.39 7.00 28.81
N PHE A 41 -17.21 5.95 28.89
CA PHE A 41 -18.02 5.47 27.77
C PHE A 41 -19.34 4.85 28.26
N PHE A 42 -20.15 5.69 28.91
CA PHE A 42 -21.44 5.32 29.48
C PHE A 42 -22.41 4.81 28.40
N PRO A 43 -23.20 3.75 28.65
CA PRO A 43 -24.14 3.16 27.70
C PRO A 43 -25.40 4.04 27.50
N ASP A 44 -25.22 5.21 26.93
CA ASP A 44 -26.26 6.16 26.52
C ASP A 44 -26.51 6.15 25.00
N ALA A 45 -27.44 7.00 24.53
CA ALA A 45 -27.74 7.10 23.11
C ALA A 45 -26.52 7.50 22.25
N LYS A 46 -25.54 8.22 22.83
CA LYS A 46 -24.34 8.69 22.12
C LYS A 46 -23.35 7.54 21.90
N SER A 47 -23.07 6.76 22.94
CA SER A 47 -22.15 5.61 22.85
C SER A 47 -22.75 4.43 22.11
N LEU A 48 -24.06 4.19 22.20
CA LEU A 48 -24.73 3.11 21.49
C LEU A 48 -24.86 3.42 19.98
N GLY A 49 -25.06 4.69 19.63
CA GLY A 49 -25.29 5.14 18.25
C GLY A 49 -26.63 4.65 17.68
N ASN A 50 -26.97 5.12 16.49
CA ASN A 50 -28.15 4.66 15.74
C ASN A 50 -27.70 3.69 14.64
N LYS A 51 -28.21 2.46 14.61
CA LYS A 51 -28.06 1.61 13.41
C LYS A 51 -28.93 2.17 12.28
N PRO A 52 -28.44 2.25 11.03
CA PRO A 52 -29.32 2.47 9.90
C PRO A 52 -30.27 1.26 9.80
N GLU A 53 -31.58 1.52 9.82
CA GLU A 53 -32.67 0.61 9.43
C GLU A 53 -33.28 -0.42 10.39
N GLU A 54 -32.98 -0.46 11.70
CA GLU A 54 -33.80 -1.26 12.64
C GLU A 54 -34.84 -0.39 13.36
N LYS A 55 -36.13 -0.51 12.97
CA LYS A 55 -37.24 -0.09 13.83
C LYS A 55 -37.17 -0.88 15.13
N ILE A 56 -36.87 -0.22 16.23
CA ILE A 56 -36.88 -0.81 17.57
C ILE A 56 -38.29 -1.35 17.84
N THR A 57 -38.46 -2.67 17.87
CA THR A 57 -39.69 -3.36 18.27
C THR A 57 -39.57 -3.84 19.72
N GLU A 58 -40.69 -4.10 20.40
CA GLU A 58 -40.69 -4.60 21.79
C GLU A 58 -39.92 -5.92 22.00
N LYS A 59 -39.68 -6.69 20.91
CA LYS A 59 -38.85 -7.90 20.94
C LYS A 59 -37.34 -7.65 20.94
N ASN A 60 -36.87 -6.46 20.54
CA ASN A 60 -35.44 -6.07 20.49
C ASN A 60 -35.01 -5.20 21.69
N LYS A 61 -35.81 -5.19 22.76
CA LYS A 61 -35.48 -4.49 24.02
C LYS A 61 -34.37 -5.16 24.83
N ASP A 62 -33.96 -6.37 24.47
CA ASP A 62 -32.89 -7.05 25.18
C ASP A 62 -31.53 -6.44 24.81
N TYR A 63 -30.89 -5.79 25.79
CA TYR A 63 -29.56 -5.21 25.65
C TYR A 63 -28.47 -6.30 25.59
N GLU A 64 -28.79 -7.55 25.96
CA GLU A 64 -27.84 -8.65 26.12
C GLU A 64 -27.19 -9.16 24.83
N ASN A 65 -27.78 -8.90 23.65
CA ASN A 65 -27.34 -9.48 22.37
C ASN A 65 -26.93 -8.44 21.31
N ARG A 66 -26.64 -7.19 21.70
CA ARG A 66 -26.39 -6.12 20.72
C ARG A 66 -24.97 -6.10 20.13
N PHE A 67 -24.01 -6.66 20.86
CA PHE A 67 -22.57 -6.60 20.58
C PHE A 67 -21.93 -7.98 20.84
N SER A 68 -20.60 -8.08 20.81
CA SER A 68 -19.88 -9.34 20.98
C SER A 68 -20.31 -10.07 22.26
N GLN A 69 -20.72 -11.33 22.10
CA GLN A 69 -21.20 -12.16 23.20
C GLN A 69 -20.06 -12.64 24.10
N LEU A 70 -20.32 -12.63 25.41
CA LEU A 70 -19.42 -13.16 26.43
C LEU A 70 -19.60 -14.68 26.52
N SER A 71 -18.72 -15.44 25.86
CA SER A 71 -18.78 -16.91 25.89
C SER A 71 -17.89 -17.47 26.99
N GLY A 72 -18.44 -18.25 27.93
CA GLY A 72 -17.65 -19.00 28.91
C GLY A 72 -16.66 -18.18 29.73
N ASN A 73 -17.11 -17.07 30.33
CA ASN A 73 -16.28 -16.09 31.08
C ASN A 73 -15.16 -15.45 30.25
N GLN A 74 -15.15 -15.58 28.92
CA GLN A 74 -14.21 -14.90 28.04
C GLN A 74 -14.77 -13.53 27.68
N THR A 75 -14.13 -12.47 28.20
CA THR A 75 -14.57 -11.08 28.04
C THR A 75 -13.70 -10.28 27.09
N TRP A 76 -12.56 -10.83 26.67
CA TRP A 76 -11.55 -10.12 25.89
C TRP A 76 -12.08 -9.60 24.54
N VAL A 77 -12.92 -10.37 23.83
CA VAL A 77 -13.49 -9.95 22.54
C VAL A 77 -14.38 -8.71 22.72
N ALA A 78 -15.26 -8.73 23.72
CA ALA A 78 -16.15 -7.61 24.02
C ALA A 78 -15.36 -6.35 24.44
N PHE A 79 -14.25 -6.51 25.16
CA PHE A 79 -13.39 -5.37 25.50
C PHE A 79 -12.66 -4.80 24.28
N ILE A 80 -12.18 -5.64 23.37
CA ILE A 80 -11.58 -5.16 22.11
C ILE A 80 -12.62 -4.40 21.29
N GLU A 81 -13.82 -4.95 21.12
CA GLU A 81 -14.91 -4.27 20.39
C GLU A 81 -15.26 -2.93 21.04
N LYS A 82 -15.38 -2.90 22.36
CA LYS A 82 -15.67 -1.67 23.11
C LYS A 82 -14.58 -0.61 22.96
N ALA A 83 -13.31 -1.00 23.07
CA ALA A 83 -12.20 -0.09 22.85
C ALA A 83 -12.23 0.50 21.43
N PHE A 84 -12.56 -0.33 20.45
CA PHE A 84 -12.73 0.11 19.07
C PHE A 84 -13.95 1.02 18.89
N ALA A 85 -15.09 0.72 19.53
CA ALA A 85 -16.27 1.60 19.55
C ALA A 85 -15.94 2.97 20.13
N LYS A 86 -15.18 3.03 21.23
CA LYS A 86 -14.73 4.28 21.84
C LYS A 86 -13.84 5.08 20.90
N LEU A 87 -12.88 4.44 20.22
CA LEU A 87 -12.04 5.08 19.20
C LEU A 87 -12.88 5.63 18.04
N LYS A 88 -13.93 4.90 17.64
CA LYS A 88 -14.88 5.33 16.59
C LYS A 88 -15.98 6.26 17.10
N GLY A 89 -16.00 6.58 18.39
CA GLY A 89 -16.95 7.47 19.05
C GLY A 89 -18.30 6.84 19.46
N SER A 90 -18.70 5.71 18.86
CA SER A 90 -19.91 4.95 19.23
C SER A 90 -19.85 3.51 18.69
N TYR A 91 -20.64 2.61 19.26
CA TYR A 91 -20.87 1.28 18.70
C TYR A 91 -21.61 1.31 17.36
N GLY A 92 -22.53 2.28 17.16
CA GLY A 92 -23.21 2.47 15.88
C GLY A 92 -22.25 2.73 14.72
N ASN A 93 -21.09 3.34 15.00
CA ASN A 93 -20.04 3.57 14.02
C ASN A 93 -19.20 2.32 13.70
N LEU A 94 -19.48 1.19 14.34
CA LEU A 94 -18.89 -0.12 14.01
C LEU A 94 -19.73 -0.89 12.97
N TRP A 95 -20.85 -0.33 12.51
CA TRP A 95 -21.67 -0.99 11.50
C TRP A 95 -20.93 -1.05 10.16
N GLY A 96 -20.76 -2.27 9.65
CA GLY A 96 -20.03 -2.54 8.42
C GLY A 96 -18.51 -2.48 8.58
N GLY A 97 -17.81 -2.33 7.45
CA GLY A 97 -16.35 -2.30 7.39
C GLY A 97 -15.73 -3.57 6.80
N HIS A 98 -14.44 -3.50 6.50
CA HIS A 98 -13.71 -4.59 5.86
C HIS A 98 -12.73 -5.26 6.83
N PRO A 99 -12.59 -6.59 6.81
CA PRO A 99 -11.59 -7.30 7.61
C PRO A 99 -10.17 -6.76 7.48
N LYS A 100 -9.78 -6.23 6.30
CA LYS A 100 -8.47 -5.57 6.12
C LYS A 100 -8.22 -4.42 7.10
N ASP A 101 -9.26 -3.65 7.42
CA ASP A 101 -9.15 -2.49 8.30
C ASP A 101 -9.03 -2.96 9.74
N ALA A 102 -9.84 -3.93 10.14
CA ALA A 102 -9.76 -4.57 11.45
C ALA A 102 -8.37 -5.20 11.68
N TYR A 103 -7.83 -5.93 10.70
CA TYR A 103 -6.48 -6.45 10.77
C TYR A 103 -5.43 -5.36 10.96
N ARG A 104 -5.53 -4.25 10.21
CA ARG A 104 -4.62 -3.13 10.36
C ARG A 104 -4.69 -2.51 11.76
N PHE A 105 -5.88 -2.35 12.33
CA PHE A 105 -6.03 -1.81 13.69
C PHE A 105 -5.48 -2.74 14.77
N LEU A 106 -5.69 -4.05 14.64
CA LEU A 106 -5.29 -5.03 15.65
C LEU A 106 -3.81 -5.41 15.58
N THR A 107 -3.21 -5.36 14.39
CA THR A 107 -1.85 -5.88 14.16
C THR A 107 -0.85 -4.82 13.70
N GLY A 108 -1.33 -3.68 13.19
CA GLY A 108 -0.50 -2.71 12.48
C GLY A 108 0.15 -3.26 11.20
N ALA A 109 -0.18 -4.48 10.77
CA ALA A 109 0.38 -5.08 9.55
C ALA A 109 -0.31 -4.53 8.30
N HIS A 110 0.41 -4.51 7.18
CA HIS A 110 -0.19 -4.17 5.90
C HIS A 110 -1.31 -5.16 5.59
N SER A 111 -2.47 -4.65 5.21
CA SER A 111 -3.66 -5.45 4.97
C SER A 111 -4.38 -4.95 3.73
N ARG A 112 -4.75 -5.87 2.84
CA ARG A 112 -5.40 -5.58 1.56
C ARG A 112 -6.54 -6.56 1.30
N TYR A 113 -7.31 -6.29 0.26
CA TYR A 113 -8.27 -7.26 -0.25
C TYR A 113 -7.98 -7.60 -1.72
N ILE A 114 -8.39 -8.80 -2.12
CA ILE A 114 -8.30 -9.34 -3.46
C ILE A 114 -9.74 -9.63 -3.92
N PRO A 115 -10.26 -8.93 -4.94
CA PRO A 115 -11.57 -9.23 -5.49
C PRO A 115 -11.52 -10.53 -6.30
N LEU A 116 -12.50 -11.40 -6.12
CA LEU A 116 -12.67 -12.64 -6.86
C LEU A 116 -13.49 -12.36 -8.13
N LYS A 117 -12.84 -12.49 -9.30
CA LYS A 117 -13.45 -12.27 -10.61
C LYS A 117 -14.13 -13.55 -11.13
N ARG A 118 -15.03 -13.42 -12.11
CA ARG A 118 -15.80 -14.56 -12.65
C ARG A 118 -14.95 -15.57 -13.44
N ASP A 119 -13.86 -15.10 -14.03
CA ASP A 119 -12.93 -15.79 -14.92
C ASP A 119 -11.60 -16.13 -14.22
N LEU A 120 -11.65 -16.31 -12.90
CA LEU A 120 -10.45 -16.53 -12.10
C LEU A 120 -9.77 -17.88 -12.42
N ASP A 121 -8.44 -17.87 -12.38
CA ASP A 121 -7.65 -19.09 -12.33
C ASP A 121 -7.71 -19.68 -10.92
N ILE A 122 -8.53 -20.73 -10.75
CA ILE A 122 -8.72 -21.41 -9.47
C ILE A 122 -7.42 -22.08 -8.99
N ASP A 123 -6.59 -22.55 -9.92
CA ASP A 123 -5.34 -23.23 -9.59
C ASP A 123 -4.31 -22.23 -9.07
N GLY A 124 -4.13 -21.13 -9.78
CA GLY A 124 -3.32 -20.00 -9.32
C GLY A 124 -3.81 -19.42 -7.98
N LEU A 125 -5.13 -19.24 -7.81
CA LEU A 125 -5.70 -18.76 -6.54
C LEU A 125 -5.36 -19.72 -5.39
N TRP A 126 -5.51 -21.03 -5.58
CA TRP A 126 -5.20 -22.01 -4.55
C TRP A 126 -3.73 -21.92 -4.12
N GLU A 127 -2.80 -21.87 -5.08
CA GLU A 127 -1.37 -21.76 -4.80
C GLU A 127 -1.03 -20.48 -4.04
N GLU A 128 -1.66 -19.37 -4.43
CA GLU A 128 -1.47 -18.07 -3.80
C GLU A 128 -1.97 -18.06 -2.33
N LEU A 129 -3.16 -18.61 -2.08
CA LEU A 129 -3.73 -18.67 -0.72
C LEU A 129 -2.94 -19.59 0.20
N VAL A 130 -2.52 -20.76 -0.31
CA VAL A 130 -1.64 -21.67 0.45
C VAL A 130 -0.30 -21.00 0.74
N LYS A 131 0.26 -20.23 -0.20
CA LYS A 131 1.47 -19.46 0.02
C LYS A 131 1.27 -18.41 1.11
N TYR A 132 0.20 -17.64 1.09
CA TYR A 132 -0.08 -16.65 2.13
C TYR A 132 -0.21 -17.29 3.51
N HIS A 133 -0.98 -18.37 3.61
CA HIS A 133 -1.14 -19.12 4.85
C HIS A 133 0.19 -19.67 5.37
N SER A 134 1.02 -20.24 4.47
CA SER A 134 2.35 -20.77 4.83
C SER A 134 3.33 -19.68 5.26
N SER A 135 3.13 -18.43 4.81
CA SER A 135 3.89 -17.26 5.26
C SER A 135 3.41 -16.71 6.62
N GLY A 136 2.40 -17.32 7.25
CA GLY A 136 1.83 -16.86 8.52
C GLY A 136 0.87 -15.68 8.40
N PHE A 137 0.45 -15.33 7.18
CA PHE A 137 -0.49 -14.23 6.95
C PHE A 137 -1.89 -14.59 7.47
N LEU A 138 -2.58 -13.62 8.06
CA LEU A 138 -3.95 -13.79 8.49
C LEU A 138 -4.88 -13.58 7.30
N LEU A 139 -5.82 -14.51 7.12
CA LEU A 139 -6.70 -14.54 5.97
C LEU A 139 -8.17 -14.50 6.40
N ALA A 140 -8.97 -13.74 5.65
CA ALA A 140 -10.43 -13.76 5.76
C ALA A 140 -11.06 -13.73 4.37
N ALA A 141 -12.31 -14.13 4.27
CA ALA A 141 -13.13 -14.01 3.08
C ALA A 141 -14.41 -13.27 3.42
N ALA A 142 -14.96 -12.52 2.47
CA ALA A 142 -16.24 -11.85 2.64
C ALA A 142 -17.21 -12.22 1.52
N THR A 143 -18.44 -12.49 1.92
CA THR A 143 -19.56 -12.64 1.00
C THR A 143 -20.11 -11.26 0.64
N PRO A 144 -20.64 -11.09 -0.58
CA PRO A 144 -21.22 -9.82 -0.99
C PRO A 144 -22.58 -9.57 -0.34
N LEU A 145 -23.01 -8.32 -0.41
CA LEU A 145 -24.40 -7.97 -0.16
C LEU A 145 -25.28 -8.58 -1.25
N VAL A 146 -26.21 -9.44 -0.83
CA VAL A 146 -27.25 -10.00 -1.70
C VAL A 146 -28.49 -9.14 -1.54
N LEU A 147 -28.89 -8.46 -2.61
CA LEU A 147 -30.04 -7.55 -2.59
C LEU A 147 -31.36 -8.34 -2.57
N GLU A 148 -32.42 -7.71 -2.06
CA GLU A 148 -33.76 -8.34 -1.97
C GLU A 148 -34.31 -8.75 -3.36
N GLU A 149 -33.97 -8.01 -4.41
CA GLU A 149 -34.32 -8.38 -5.79
C GLU A 149 -33.60 -9.63 -6.32
N GLU A 150 -32.45 -10.02 -5.76
CA GLU A 150 -31.65 -11.18 -6.20
C GLU A 150 -32.22 -12.51 -5.66
N LYS A 151 -33.49 -12.78 -5.93
CA LYS A 151 -34.26 -13.91 -5.37
C LYS A 151 -33.54 -15.26 -5.49
N LEU A 152 -32.97 -15.57 -6.65
CA LEU A 152 -32.27 -16.84 -6.87
C LEU A 152 -30.99 -16.95 -6.02
N ARG A 153 -30.21 -15.87 -5.95
CA ARG A 153 -28.98 -15.83 -5.14
C ARG A 153 -29.32 -15.95 -3.65
N LYS A 154 -30.37 -15.25 -3.19
CA LYS A 154 -30.86 -15.34 -1.81
C LYS A 154 -31.31 -16.76 -1.45
N VAL A 155 -32.08 -17.42 -2.33
CA VAL A 155 -32.47 -18.83 -2.14
C VAL A 155 -31.24 -19.72 -2.07
N PHE A 156 -30.26 -19.50 -2.94
CA PHE A 156 -29.01 -20.28 -2.97
C PHE A 156 -28.20 -20.13 -1.67
N TYR A 157 -27.99 -18.91 -1.18
CA TYR A 157 -27.27 -18.66 0.08
C TYR A 157 -28.01 -19.25 1.30
N ASN A 158 -29.33 -19.07 1.36
CA ASN A 158 -30.16 -19.63 2.43
C ASN A 158 -30.15 -21.16 2.44
N TYR A 159 -30.25 -21.78 1.26
CA TYR A 159 -30.21 -23.24 1.14
C TYR A 159 -28.92 -23.81 1.72
N TYR A 160 -27.79 -23.14 1.44
CA TYR A 160 -26.47 -23.56 1.88
C TYR A 160 -26.03 -23.04 3.26
N SER A 161 -26.88 -22.26 3.93
CA SER A 161 -26.58 -21.63 5.22
C SER A 161 -25.32 -20.75 5.19
N VAL A 162 -25.19 -19.93 4.13
CA VAL A 162 -24.13 -18.92 3.99
C VAL A 162 -24.74 -17.53 4.17
N ASN A 163 -24.18 -16.71 5.07
CA ASN A 163 -24.67 -15.36 5.31
C ASN A 163 -24.23 -14.42 4.19
N SER A 164 -25.12 -13.56 3.71
CA SER A 164 -24.78 -12.43 2.84
C SER A 164 -24.13 -11.29 3.62
N ASN A 165 -23.28 -10.51 2.95
CA ASN A 165 -22.57 -9.36 3.52
C ASN A 165 -21.84 -9.69 4.83
N HIS A 166 -21.11 -10.80 4.85
CA HIS A 166 -20.55 -11.37 6.07
C HIS A 166 -19.10 -11.83 5.90
N ALA A 167 -18.29 -11.65 6.94
CA ALA A 167 -16.89 -12.04 6.96
C ALA A 167 -16.68 -13.41 7.63
N TYR A 168 -15.80 -14.21 7.04
CA TYR A 168 -15.39 -15.52 7.51
C TYR A 168 -13.87 -15.55 7.64
N ALA A 169 -13.34 -16.08 8.73
CA ALA A 169 -11.90 -16.31 8.86
C ALA A 169 -11.49 -17.52 8.00
N ILE A 170 -10.39 -17.42 7.26
CA ILE A 170 -9.78 -18.58 6.59
C ILE A 170 -8.71 -19.13 7.53
N LEU A 171 -8.89 -20.38 7.96
CA LEU A 171 -8.12 -20.96 9.07
C LEU A 171 -7.06 -21.95 8.60
N ASP A 172 -7.37 -22.77 7.59
CA ASP A 172 -6.48 -23.85 7.15
C ASP A 172 -6.81 -24.31 5.72
N PHE A 173 -5.87 -25.05 5.11
CA PHE A 173 -5.95 -25.57 3.76
C PHE A 173 -5.61 -27.06 3.73
N LYS A 174 -6.36 -27.84 2.96
CA LYS A 174 -6.15 -29.29 2.88
C LYS A 174 -6.42 -29.85 1.49
N LYS A 175 -5.52 -30.72 1.01
CA LYS A 175 -5.81 -31.60 -0.12
C LYS A 175 -6.40 -32.91 0.40
N TYR A 176 -7.58 -33.29 -0.07
CA TYR A 176 -8.26 -34.53 0.29
C TYR A 176 -8.66 -35.30 -0.98
N GLY A 177 -7.83 -36.27 -1.37
CA GLY A 177 -7.94 -36.92 -2.68
C GLY A 177 -7.70 -35.89 -3.79
N MET A 178 -8.66 -35.79 -4.72
CA MET A 178 -8.65 -34.79 -5.80
C MET A 178 -9.17 -33.41 -5.38
N TYR A 179 -9.67 -33.26 -4.15
CA TYR A 179 -10.32 -32.03 -3.70
C TYR A 179 -9.36 -31.13 -2.93
N ARG A 180 -9.57 -29.82 -3.10
CA ARG A 180 -8.86 -28.75 -2.41
C ARG A 180 -9.83 -28.05 -1.49
N LEU A 181 -9.59 -28.17 -0.19
CA LEU A 181 -10.50 -27.73 0.86
C LEU A 181 -9.93 -26.54 1.61
N ILE A 182 -10.78 -25.57 1.88
CA ILE A 182 -10.50 -24.38 2.68
C ILE A 182 -11.33 -24.51 3.97
N GLN A 183 -10.68 -24.37 5.12
CA GLN A 183 -11.34 -24.31 6.41
C GLN A 183 -11.74 -22.88 6.71
N LEU A 184 -13.02 -22.68 7.01
CA LEU A 184 -13.61 -21.39 7.31
C LEU A 184 -14.15 -21.35 8.73
N GLY A 185 -13.97 -20.22 9.40
CA GLY A 185 -14.57 -19.89 10.69
C GLY A 185 -15.63 -18.80 10.53
N ASN A 186 -16.87 -19.09 10.90
CA ASN A 186 -17.95 -18.11 10.99
C ASN A 186 -17.96 -17.45 12.37
N THR A 187 -18.11 -16.13 12.45
CA THR A 187 -18.31 -15.42 13.72
C THR A 187 -19.70 -15.69 14.34
N ASN A 188 -20.67 -16.04 13.50
CA ASN A 188 -22.05 -16.39 13.88
C ASN A 188 -22.23 -17.90 14.08
N SER A 189 -23.42 -18.32 14.54
CA SER A 189 -23.76 -19.74 14.76
C SER A 189 -24.38 -20.43 13.54
N VAL A 190 -24.35 -19.79 12.36
CA VAL A 190 -24.88 -20.38 11.12
C VAL A 190 -23.78 -21.21 10.46
N ARG A 191 -24.04 -22.50 10.27
CA ARG A 191 -23.06 -23.45 9.77
C ARG A 191 -23.38 -23.86 8.34
N TRP A 192 -22.35 -23.86 7.48
CA TRP A 192 -22.40 -24.46 6.15
C TRP A 192 -22.94 -25.89 6.20
N ASN A 193 -23.87 -26.23 5.32
CA ASN A 193 -24.52 -27.54 5.25
C ASN A 193 -24.28 -28.27 3.91
N GLY A 194 -23.39 -27.74 3.06
CA GLY A 194 -23.03 -28.37 1.79
C GLY A 194 -21.95 -29.44 1.95
N LYS A 195 -21.32 -29.82 0.83
CA LYS A 195 -20.30 -30.87 0.84
C LYS A 195 -19.16 -30.48 1.81
N TRP A 196 -18.63 -31.49 2.50
CA TRP A 196 -17.56 -31.37 3.50
C TRP A 196 -17.95 -30.70 4.83
N SER A 197 -19.21 -30.31 5.03
CA SER A 197 -19.68 -29.80 6.32
C SER A 197 -19.39 -30.76 7.47
N GLU A 198 -19.59 -32.07 7.27
CA GLU A 198 -19.40 -33.08 8.31
C GLU A 198 -17.94 -33.53 8.49
N MET A 199 -17.00 -32.98 7.72
CA MET A 199 -15.59 -33.29 7.90
C MET A 199 -15.10 -32.72 9.23
N ALA A 200 -14.36 -33.52 9.99
CA ALA A 200 -13.76 -33.07 11.25
C ALA A 200 -12.86 -31.85 11.03
N ASN A 201 -13.09 -30.79 11.81
CA ASN A 201 -12.35 -29.54 11.73
C ASN A 201 -10.89 -29.69 12.19
N TYR A 202 -10.68 -30.46 13.26
CA TYR A 202 -9.37 -30.69 13.85
C TYR A 202 -9.14 -32.18 14.06
N ASN A 203 -7.87 -32.59 14.07
CA ASN A 203 -7.52 -33.98 14.38
C ASN A 203 -7.82 -34.30 15.86
N ASP A 204 -7.88 -35.59 16.19
CA ASP A 204 -8.22 -36.05 17.54
C ASP A 204 -7.27 -35.52 18.62
N ALA A 205 -5.98 -35.37 18.31
CA ALA A 205 -4.99 -34.88 19.27
C ALA A 205 -5.24 -33.40 19.64
N THR A 206 -5.59 -32.56 18.66
CA THR A 206 -5.96 -31.15 18.86
C THR A 206 -7.30 -31.04 19.56
N SER A 207 -8.32 -31.75 19.08
CA SER A 207 -9.67 -31.75 19.68
C SER A 207 -9.64 -32.19 21.15
N LYS A 208 -8.75 -33.11 21.54
CA LYS A 208 -8.56 -33.53 22.93
C LYS A 208 -8.09 -32.42 23.87
N LYS A 209 -7.41 -31.38 23.36
CA LYS A 209 -6.94 -30.22 24.14
C LYS A 209 -8.04 -29.19 24.40
N PHE A 210 -9.12 -29.22 23.64
CA PHE A 210 -10.21 -28.26 23.74
C PHE A 210 -11.11 -28.55 24.94
N SER A 211 -11.59 -27.48 25.57
CA SER A 211 -12.70 -27.57 26.52
C SER A 211 -13.98 -28.03 25.82
N GLU A 212 -14.99 -28.46 26.59
CA GLU A 212 -16.28 -28.83 26.03
C GLU A 212 -16.94 -27.66 25.27
N LEU A 213 -16.79 -26.43 25.80
CA LEU A 213 -17.27 -25.23 25.14
C LEU A 213 -16.55 -24.99 23.81
N ASP A 214 -15.22 -25.07 23.78
CA ASP A 214 -14.44 -24.85 22.56
C ASP A 214 -14.75 -25.90 21.47
N ARG A 215 -14.99 -27.16 21.86
CA ARG A 215 -15.45 -28.20 20.92
C ARG A 215 -16.83 -27.86 20.35
N THR A 216 -17.75 -27.41 21.21
CA THR A 216 -19.10 -27.02 20.80
C THR A 216 -19.05 -25.84 19.83
N LEU A 217 -18.27 -24.80 20.16
CA LEU A 217 -18.06 -23.64 19.30
C LEU A 217 -17.39 -24.03 17.98
N SER A 218 -16.34 -24.86 18.02
CA SER A 218 -15.68 -25.36 16.81
C SER A 218 -16.66 -26.09 15.90
N ASN A 219 -17.49 -26.99 16.44
CA ASN A 219 -18.46 -27.74 15.65
C ASN A 219 -19.54 -26.82 15.05
N ALA A 220 -19.95 -25.77 15.77
CA ALA A 220 -20.97 -24.84 15.31
C ALA A 220 -20.44 -23.82 14.28
N LYS A 221 -19.18 -23.37 14.43
CA LYS A 221 -18.65 -22.19 13.73
C LYS A 221 -17.61 -22.49 12.67
N VAL A 222 -16.94 -23.64 12.74
CA VAL A 222 -15.86 -24.01 11.82
C VAL A 222 -16.33 -25.12 10.89
N PHE A 223 -15.98 -25.02 9.60
CA PHE A 223 -16.32 -26.03 8.60
C PHE A 223 -15.32 -26.03 7.44
N TRP A 224 -15.29 -27.14 6.70
CA TRP A 224 -14.55 -27.26 5.45
C TRP A 224 -15.46 -27.01 4.24
N MET A 225 -14.91 -26.38 3.21
CA MET A 225 -15.56 -26.12 1.93
C MET A 225 -14.56 -26.39 0.79
N SER A 226 -15.04 -26.80 -0.39
CA SER A 226 -14.16 -26.90 -1.56
C SER A 226 -13.81 -25.52 -2.13
N ILE A 227 -12.65 -25.35 -2.76
CA ILE A 227 -12.33 -24.08 -3.43
C ILE A 227 -13.35 -23.77 -4.55
N GLU A 228 -13.89 -24.80 -5.20
CA GLU A 228 -14.91 -24.66 -6.25
C GLU A 228 -16.25 -24.14 -5.71
N ASP A 229 -16.61 -24.49 -4.47
CA ASP A 229 -17.76 -23.89 -3.79
C ASP A 229 -17.42 -22.50 -3.26
N PHE A 230 -16.22 -22.31 -2.70
CA PHE A 230 -15.76 -21.04 -2.15
C PHE A 230 -15.90 -19.90 -3.16
N VAL A 231 -15.43 -20.07 -4.38
CA VAL A 231 -15.51 -19.02 -5.42
C VAL A 231 -16.95 -18.74 -5.91
N ARG A 232 -17.95 -19.53 -5.51
CA ARG A 232 -19.37 -19.28 -5.82
C ARG A 232 -20.05 -18.38 -4.79
N PHE A 233 -19.56 -18.34 -3.56
CA PHE A 233 -20.19 -17.63 -2.44
C PHE A 233 -19.44 -16.37 -2.02
N PHE A 234 -18.13 -16.30 -2.26
CA PHE A 234 -17.28 -15.24 -1.76
C PHE A 234 -16.83 -14.31 -2.90
N ASP A 235 -16.84 -13.00 -2.65
CA ASP A 235 -16.43 -11.99 -3.64
C ASP A 235 -15.07 -11.36 -3.29
N TYR A 236 -14.64 -11.47 -2.03
CA TYR A 236 -13.40 -10.85 -1.57
C TYR A 236 -12.61 -11.78 -0.66
N ILE A 237 -11.30 -11.74 -0.81
CA ILE A 237 -10.33 -12.29 0.14
C ILE A 237 -9.58 -11.12 0.78
N HIS A 238 -9.45 -11.12 2.09
CA HIS A 238 -8.67 -10.16 2.84
C HIS A 238 -7.38 -10.83 3.31
N VAL A 239 -6.24 -10.20 3.00
CA VAL A 239 -4.91 -10.67 3.34
C VAL A 239 -4.27 -9.66 4.28
N CYS A 240 -3.91 -10.10 5.47
CA CYS A 240 -3.11 -9.36 6.42
C CYS A 240 -1.73 -9.98 6.48
N GLU A 241 -0.72 -9.22 6.06
CA GLU A 241 0.68 -9.64 6.00
C GLU A 241 1.32 -9.58 7.40
N TYR A 242 0.64 -10.21 8.36
CA TYR A 242 1.11 -10.35 9.73
C TYR A 242 2.36 -11.21 9.74
N GLN A 243 3.37 -10.73 10.46
CA GLN A 243 4.68 -11.35 10.52
C GLN A 243 5.07 -11.47 11.99
N GLU A 244 4.93 -12.67 12.54
CA GLU A 244 5.29 -12.94 13.92
C GLU A 244 6.81 -12.89 14.11
N GLY A 245 7.27 -12.28 15.20
CA GLY A 245 8.70 -12.19 15.53
C GLY A 245 9.50 -11.20 14.69
N TRP A 246 8.86 -10.36 13.87
CA TRP A 246 9.53 -9.29 13.15
C TRP A 246 9.88 -8.12 14.06
N ASN A 247 10.95 -7.42 13.69
CA ASN A 247 11.44 -6.22 14.37
C ASN A 247 10.72 -5.00 13.82
N ASP A 248 10.14 -4.19 14.69
CA ASP A 248 9.40 -2.98 14.35
C ASP A 248 10.24 -1.73 14.71
N TYR A 249 10.42 -0.83 13.74
CA TYR A 249 11.07 0.46 13.92
C TYR A 249 10.11 1.57 13.54
N GLN A 250 9.74 2.40 14.51
CA GLN A 250 8.81 3.50 14.32
C GLN A 250 9.48 4.82 14.71
N PHE A 251 9.37 5.82 13.84
CA PHE A 251 9.93 7.14 14.12
C PHE A 251 9.24 8.23 13.31
N LYS A 252 9.15 9.42 13.90
CA LYS A 252 8.65 10.62 13.25
C LYS A 252 9.82 11.49 12.82
N GLN A 253 9.90 11.80 11.54
CA GLN A 253 10.90 12.69 10.96
C GLN A 253 10.24 14.04 10.68
N LYS A 254 10.81 15.13 11.19
CA LYS A 254 10.40 16.50 10.83
C LYS A 254 11.45 17.11 9.93
N ILE A 255 11.04 17.65 8.78
CA ILE A 255 11.93 18.20 7.77
C ILE A 255 11.57 19.67 7.55
N SER A 256 12.56 20.56 7.64
CA SER A 256 12.47 21.97 7.25
C SER A 256 13.65 22.35 6.35
N ARG A 257 13.35 22.69 5.09
CA ARG A 257 14.34 22.97 4.05
C ARG A 257 13.87 24.09 3.11
N ALA A 258 14.82 24.85 2.57
CA ALA A 258 14.58 25.70 1.42
C ALA A 258 14.73 24.87 0.12
N SER A 259 14.29 25.43 -1.01
CA SER A 259 14.36 24.78 -2.34
C SER A 259 15.80 24.34 -2.69
N ARG A 260 15.94 23.13 -3.25
CA ARG A 260 17.21 22.56 -3.77
C ARG A 260 18.37 22.41 -2.78
N HIS A 261 18.09 22.46 -1.48
CA HIS A 261 19.08 22.03 -0.48
C HIS A 261 19.21 20.50 -0.44
N ASP A 262 20.32 20.03 0.14
CA ASP A 262 20.53 18.63 0.49
C ASP A 262 19.28 18.03 1.16
N GLY A 263 19.04 16.76 0.89
CA GLY A 263 17.95 15.99 1.47
C GLY A 263 18.47 14.89 2.38
N LEU A 264 17.60 14.36 3.23
CA LEU A 264 17.92 13.25 4.11
C LEU A 264 17.30 11.97 3.54
N ILE A 265 18.09 10.92 3.42
CA ILE A 265 17.64 9.58 3.04
C ILE A 265 17.88 8.60 4.19
N ILE A 266 17.25 7.43 4.14
CA ILE A 266 17.55 6.34 5.06
C ILE A 266 18.50 5.37 4.36
N ARG A 267 19.68 5.15 4.94
CA ARG A 267 20.62 4.11 4.55
C ARG A 267 20.37 2.86 5.38
N LEU A 268 20.01 1.76 4.74
CA LEU A 268 19.89 0.43 5.34
C LEU A 268 21.18 -0.36 5.10
N ASN A 269 21.64 -1.08 6.12
CA ASN A 269 22.71 -2.07 5.98
C ASN A 269 22.14 -3.45 6.28
N ILE A 270 22.15 -4.33 5.28
CA ILE A 270 21.62 -5.69 5.34
C ILE A 270 22.80 -6.65 5.42
N GLU A 271 22.92 -7.38 6.54
CA GLU A 271 24.03 -8.32 6.77
C GLU A 271 23.74 -9.72 6.23
N LYS A 272 22.47 -10.15 6.30
CA LYS A 272 21.96 -11.43 5.83
C LYS A 272 20.64 -11.21 5.09
N PRO A 273 20.20 -12.13 4.21
CA PRO A 273 18.91 -12.01 3.54
C PRO A 273 17.80 -11.67 4.53
N THR A 274 17.15 -10.52 4.33
CA THR A 274 16.20 -9.95 5.28
C THR A 274 14.98 -9.47 4.52
N ASP A 275 13.81 -9.93 4.95
CA ASP A 275 12.54 -9.42 4.46
C ASP A 275 12.24 -8.11 5.17
N VAL A 276 11.82 -7.10 4.42
CA VAL A 276 11.57 -5.76 4.91
C VAL A 276 10.24 -5.25 4.38
N ASN A 277 9.48 -4.57 5.23
CA ASN A 277 8.34 -3.74 4.84
C ASN A 277 8.64 -2.31 5.29
N ILE A 278 8.51 -1.34 4.38
CA ILE A 278 8.75 0.07 4.67
C ILE A 278 7.47 0.82 4.38
N GLU A 279 6.96 1.52 5.38
CA GLU A 279 5.80 2.38 5.27
C GLU A 279 6.18 3.80 5.67
N ALA A 280 5.64 4.76 4.93
CA ALA A 280 5.82 6.16 5.20
C ALA A 280 4.50 6.91 5.01
N HIS A 281 4.11 7.68 6.02
CA HIS A 281 2.95 8.54 5.99
C HIS A 281 3.41 10.00 6.10
N VAL A 282 3.17 10.78 5.06
CA VAL A 282 3.56 12.19 5.02
C VAL A 282 2.40 13.07 5.52
N GLU A 283 2.70 13.93 6.48
CA GLU A 283 1.83 14.98 7.02
C GLU A 283 2.42 16.35 6.68
N ILE A 284 1.60 17.29 6.22
CA ILE A 284 2.06 18.66 5.90
C ILE A 284 1.37 19.64 6.83
N GLU A 285 2.15 20.57 7.41
CA GLU A 285 1.64 21.57 8.37
C GLU A 285 0.53 22.47 7.78
N SER A 286 0.53 22.74 6.47
CA SER A 286 -0.48 23.59 5.82
C SER A 286 -1.84 22.91 5.63
N GLY A 287 -1.94 21.59 5.85
CA GLY A 287 -3.13 20.80 5.55
C GLY A 287 -3.42 20.61 4.05
N GLU A 288 -2.55 21.10 3.17
CA GLU A 288 -2.58 20.78 1.74
C GLU A 288 -1.99 19.38 1.54
N ASN A 289 -2.55 18.59 0.61
CA ASN A 289 -1.97 17.30 0.25
C ASN A 289 -0.75 17.53 -0.65
N VAL A 290 0.37 16.85 -0.36
CA VAL A 290 1.42 16.73 -1.38
C VAL A 290 0.89 15.78 -2.43
N GLU A 291 0.74 16.29 -3.63
CA GLU A 291 0.50 15.45 -4.78
C GLU A 291 1.85 14.87 -5.22
N GLN A 292 1.85 13.57 -5.50
CA GLN A 292 2.97 12.83 -6.09
C GLN A 292 4.20 12.67 -5.18
N VAL A 293 4.15 11.59 -4.38
CA VAL A 293 5.31 11.15 -3.61
C VAL A 293 5.73 9.77 -4.10
N PHE A 294 7.02 9.62 -4.40
CA PHE A 294 7.63 8.33 -4.65
C PHE A 294 8.42 7.90 -3.42
N LEU A 295 8.28 6.62 -3.04
CA LEU A 295 9.17 5.96 -2.11
C LEU A 295 9.97 4.91 -2.87
N ASN A 296 11.27 5.15 -3.00
CA ASN A 296 12.17 4.34 -3.79
C ASN A 296 13.17 3.64 -2.87
N ILE A 297 13.51 2.40 -3.17
CA ILE A 297 14.63 1.72 -2.55
C ILE A 297 15.65 1.34 -3.62
N HIS A 298 16.88 1.81 -3.43
CA HIS A 298 18.01 1.57 -4.31
C HIS A 298 19.05 0.71 -3.61
N ARG A 299 19.75 -0.15 -4.35
CA ARG A 299 20.99 -0.75 -3.88
C ARG A 299 22.12 0.26 -4.10
N ALA A 300 22.95 0.48 -3.09
CA ALA A 300 24.11 1.34 -3.24
C ALA A 300 25.12 0.71 -4.22
N ASN A 301 25.76 1.54 -5.03
CA ASN A 301 26.85 1.10 -5.92
C ASN A 301 28.17 0.92 -5.12
N ASN A 302 29.24 0.51 -5.82
CA ASN A 302 30.56 0.30 -5.20
C ASN A 302 31.18 1.57 -4.58
N GLU A 303 30.70 2.76 -4.98
CA GLU A 303 31.10 4.06 -4.44
C GLU A 303 30.20 4.55 -3.29
N ASN A 304 29.27 3.71 -2.80
CA ASN A 304 28.22 4.09 -1.85
C ASN A 304 27.32 5.24 -2.35
N GLN A 305 27.06 5.31 -3.66
CA GLN A 305 26.10 6.23 -4.27
C GLN A 305 24.82 5.50 -4.69
N CYS A 306 23.79 6.28 -5.08
CA CYS A 306 22.51 5.76 -5.54
C CYS A 306 22.71 4.86 -6.76
N GLY A 307 22.50 3.55 -6.59
CA GLY A 307 22.66 2.56 -7.65
C GLY A 307 21.32 2.05 -8.17
N GLU A 308 21.26 0.75 -8.42
CA GLU A 308 20.11 0.07 -9.01
C GLU A 308 18.82 0.31 -8.21
N LEU A 309 17.75 0.73 -8.89
CA LEU A 309 16.42 0.78 -8.30
C LEU A 309 15.88 -0.64 -8.08
N ILE A 310 15.65 -1.01 -6.83
CA ILE A 310 15.08 -2.30 -6.46
C ILE A 310 13.56 -2.26 -6.58
N LYS A 311 12.93 -1.29 -5.89
CA LYS A 311 11.47 -1.12 -5.89
C LYS A 311 11.09 0.35 -5.74
N SER A 312 9.98 0.74 -6.37
CA SER A 312 9.40 2.07 -6.27
C SER A 312 7.90 1.92 -6.02
N VAL A 313 7.38 2.68 -5.07
CA VAL A 313 5.94 2.83 -4.88
C VAL A 313 5.56 4.31 -4.99
N TYR A 314 4.39 4.53 -5.55
CA TYR A 314 3.82 5.84 -5.81
C TYR A 314 2.43 5.90 -5.19
N ASN A 315 2.10 6.97 -4.49
CA ASN A 315 0.75 7.22 -3.99
C ASN A 315 0.46 8.73 -3.93
N GLN A 316 -0.77 9.10 -4.27
CA GLN A 316 -1.29 10.46 -4.15
C GLN A 316 -1.69 10.79 -2.70
N ASP A 317 -2.11 9.80 -1.91
CA ASP A 317 -2.65 10.01 -0.55
C ASP A 317 -1.56 10.16 0.54
N CYS A 318 -0.31 10.42 0.16
CA CYS A 318 0.82 10.54 1.10
C CYS A 318 1.06 9.29 2.00
N LYS A 319 0.38 8.17 1.72
CA LYS A 319 0.49 6.88 2.42
C LYS A 319 1.21 5.88 1.53
N LEU A 320 2.50 5.70 1.74
CA LEU A 320 3.32 4.82 0.92
C LEU A 320 3.58 3.53 1.70
N THR A 321 3.31 2.39 1.09
CA THR A 321 3.59 1.07 1.67
C THR A 321 4.36 0.23 0.67
N MET A 322 5.58 -0.14 1.06
CA MET A 322 6.47 -1.00 0.32
C MET A 322 6.52 -2.38 0.99
N GLY A 323 5.46 -3.17 0.78
CA GLY A 323 5.37 -4.55 1.29
C GLY A 323 6.08 -5.59 0.42
N GLY A 324 6.37 -6.76 1.00
CA GLY A 324 6.86 -7.95 0.28
C GLY A 324 8.23 -7.79 -0.40
N LEU A 325 9.23 -7.25 0.31
CA LEU A 325 10.58 -7.05 -0.23
C LEU A 325 11.62 -7.88 0.52
N THR A 326 12.27 -8.82 -0.17
CA THR A 326 13.44 -9.56 0.35
C THR A 326 14.72 -8.90 -0.13
N LEU A 327 15.52 -8.37 0.79
CA LEU A 327 16.81 -7.75 0.50
C LEU A 327 17.96 -8.72 0.74
N ALA A 328 18.84 -8.84 -0.24
CA ALA A 328 20.10 -9.56 -0.10
C ALA A 328 21.11 -8.72 0.72
N PRO A 329 22.22 -9.32 1.20
CA PRO A 329 23.26 -8.56 1.88
C PRO A 329 23.80 -7.40 1.05
N GLY A 330 23.92 -6.23 1.67
CA GLY A 330 24.39 -5.01 1.03
C GLY A 330 23.88 -3.73 1.69
N THR A 331 24.27 -2.59 1.11
CA THR A 331 23.76 -1.27 1.50
C THR A 331 22.63 -0.86 0.57
N TYR A 332 21.56 -0.31 1.13
CA TYR A 332 20.41 0.21 0.39
C TYR A 332 20.07 1.62 0.81
N PHE A 333 19.51 2.41 -0.11
CA PHE A 333 19.03 3.76 0.11
C PHE A 333 17.53 3.83 -0.10
N VAL A 334 16.82 4.22 0.94
CA VAL A 334 15.39 4.53 0.89
C VAL A 334 15.27 6.03 0.65
N VAL A 335 14.76 6.38 -0.54
CA VAL A 335 14.72 7.74 -1.06
C VAL A 335 13.26 8.12 -1.25
N MET A 336 12.81 9.14 -0.54
CA MET A 336 11.51 9.74 -0.75
C MET A 336 11.65 10.94 -1.68
N VAL A 337 11.05 10.85 -2.87
CA VAL A 337 11.09 11.90 -3.89
C VAL A 337 9.74 12.61 -3.92
N PHE A 338 9.80 13.94 -3.80
CA PHE A 338 8.66 14.84 -3.89
C PHE A 338 8.75 15.58 -5.22
N CYS A 339 7.65 15.60 -5.97
CA CYS A 339 7.60 16.29 -7.25
C CYS A 339 7.53 17.81 -7.04
N GLU A 340 6.86 18.24 -5.98
CA GLU A 340 6.80 19.63 -5.56
C GLU A 340 7.82 19.96 -4.46
N ILE A 341 8.24 21.23 -4.41
CA ILE A 341 9.11 21.71 -3.34
C ILE A 341 8.26 21.87 -2.08
N VAL A 342 8.39 20.91 -1.18
CA VAL A 342 7.70 20.94 0.11
C VAL A 342 8.72 21.39 1.17
N PRO A 343 8.63 22.65 1.65
CA PRO A 343 9.64 23.21 2.54
C PRO A 343 9.53 22.67 3.96
N LYS A 344 8.33 22.31 4.40
CA LYS A 344 8.07 21.75 5.73
C LYS A 344 7.14 20.54 5.63
N LEU A 345 7.57 19.41 6.15
CA LEU A 345 6.76 18.21 6.22
C LEU A 345 7.22 17.30 7.35
N ASP A 346 6.26 16.55 7.87
CA ASP A 346 6.45 15.49 8.84
C ASP A 346 6.28 14.14 8.13
N VAL A 347 7.14 13.17 8.42
CA VAL A 347 7.03 11.80 7.90
C VAL A 347 6.99 10.82 9.06
N ASN A 348 5.90 10.09 9.18
CA ASN A 348 5.78 8.97 10.10
C ASN A 348 6.26 7.71 9.39
N TRP A 349 7.38 7.15 9.84
CA TRP A 349 7.98 5.94 9.27
C TRP A 349 7.63 4.73 10.12
N MET A 350 7.36 3.61 9.44
CA MET A 350 7.27 2.29 10.04
C MET A 350 8.07 1.32 9.17
N ILE A 351 9.17 0.81 9.70
CA ILE A 351 9.99 -0.20 9.05
C ILE A 351 9.85 -1.49 9.84
N LYS A 352 9.47 -2.58 9.18
CA LYS A 352 9.43 -3.91 9.76
C LYS A 352 10.45 -4.80 9.08
N SER A 353 11.10 -5.69 9.83
CA SER A 353 12.09 -6.59 9.25
C SER A 353 12.16 -7.97 9.92
N SER A 354 12.43 -9.01 9.13
CA SER A 354 12.58 -10.40 9.62
C SER A 354 13.85 -10.63 10.42
N SER A 355 14.75 -9.64 10.49
CA SER A 355 15.97 -9.68 11.27
C SER A 355 16.38 -8.28 11.70
N PRO A 356 17.09 -8.11 12.83
CA PRO A 356 17.48 -6.79 13.33
C PRO A 356 18.16 -5.96 12.25
N LEU A 357 17.63 -4.76 12.03
CA LEU A 357 18.03 -3.84 10.98
C LEU A 357 18.92 -2.74 11.55
N SER A 358 20.03 -2.45 10.86
CA SER A 358 20.82 -1.25 11.10
C SER A 358 20.49 -0.22 10.03
N PHE A 359 20.04 0.97 10.43
CA PHE A 359 19.82 2.07 9.51
C PHE A 359 20.28 3.42 10.06
N HIS A 360 20.65 4.31 9.14
CA HIS A 360 21.18 5.63 9.45
C HIS A 360 20.55 6.66 8.53
N PHE A 361 20.37 7.88 9.04
CA PHE A 361 20.00 9.01 8.20
C PHE A 361 21.23 9.62 7.57
N VAL A 362 21.23 9.79 6.25
CA VAL A 362 22.36 10.32 5.51
C VAL A 362 21.93 11.57 4.74
N SER A 363 22.68 12.65 4.90
CA SER A 363 22.51 13.86 4.10
C SER A 363 23.10 13.61 2.71
N CYS A 364 22.32 13.92 1.67
CA CYS A 364 22.71 13.70 0.29
C CYS A 364 22.37 14.93 -0.57
N PRO A 365 23.17 15.21 -1.61
CA PRO A 365 22.88 16.30 -2.52
C PRO A 365 21.54 16.08 -3.23
N PHE A 366 20.89 17.17 -3.63
CA PHE A 366 19.62 17.12 -4.37
C PHE A 366 19.70 16.27 -5.65
N SER A 367 20.89 16.17 -6.27
CA SER A 367 21.13 15.32 -7.44
C SER A 367 20.76 13.86 -7.21
N LEU A 368 20.95 13.32 -6.00
CA LEU A 368 20.58 11.94 -5.68
C LEU A 368 19.07 11.67 -5.82
N PHE A 369 18.24 12.65 -5.48
CA PHE A 369 16.78 12.55 -5.63
C PHE A 369 16.37 12.58 -7.10
N VAL A 370 17.09 13.39 -7.91
CA VAL A 370 16.92 13.40 -9.37
C VAL A 370 17.33 12.06 -9.96
N ASP A 371 18.49 11.52 -9.58
CA ASP A 371 18.98 10.21 -10.04
C ASP A 371 18.00 9.10 -9.68
N SER A 372 17.45 9.13 -8.45
CA SER A 372 16.43 8.20 -8.00
C SER A 372 15.18 8.24 -8.89
N LEU A 373 14.65 9.43 -9.20
CA LEU A 373 13.49 9.58 -10.08
C LEU A 373 13.80 9.14 -11.53
N GLN A 374 14.99 9.45 -12.05
CA GLN A 374 15.40 9.00 -13.38
C GLN A 374 15.42 7.47 -13.46
N GLN A 375 15.90 6.77 -12.43
CA GLN A 375 15.84 5.31 -12.35
C GLN A 375 14.41 4.77 -12.34
N VAL A 376 13.48 5.45 -11.67
CA VAL A 376 12.05 5.10 -11.71
C VAL A 376 11.52 5.21 -13.14
N ILE A 377 11.81 6.31 -13.83
CA ILE A 377 11.37 6.55 -15.22
C ILE A 377 11.96 5.49 -16.16
N MET A 378 13.24 5.15 -16.02
CA MET A 378 13.87 4.13 -16.86
C MET A 378 13.32 2.73 -16.62
N LYS A 379 13.09 2.35 -15.36
CA LYS A 379 12.65 0.99 -15.01
C LYS A 379 11.16 0.76 -15.27
N ASN A 380 10.34 1.81 -15.08
CA ASN A 380 8.88 1.69 -15.08
C ASN A 380 8.21 2.46 -16.22
N GLY A 381 8.97 3.21 -17.02
CA GLY A 381 8.49 3.96 -18.18
C GLY A 381 8.62 3.19 -19.48
N GLU A 382 7.91 3.66 -20.49
CA GLU A 382 8.03 3.21 -21.87
C GLU A 382 9.21 3.92 -22.53
N THR A 383 9.88 3.21 -23.44
CA THR A 383 11.04 3.74 -24.15
C THR A 383 10.69 3.87 -25.62
N ASP A 384 10.88 5.07 -26.16
CA ASP A 384 10.91 5.31 -27.59
C ASP A 384 12.38 5.39 -28.00
N GLU A 385 12.88 4.32 -28.59
CA GLU A 385 14.25 4.29 -29.13
C GLU A 385 14.25 4.92 -30.53
N GLU A 386 14.96 6.05 -30.67
CA GLU A 386 15.13 6.72 -31.95
C GLU A 386 16.57 6.59 -32.44
N GLY A 387 16.81 5.56 -33.26
CA GLY A 387 18.14 5.27 -33.78
C GLY A 387 19.18 5.05 -32.66
N GLU A 388 20.46 5.19 -32.99
CA GLU A 388 21.56 4.98 -32.03
C GLU A 388 21.87 6.22 -31.15
N GLU A 389 21.13 7.32 -31.29
CA GLU A 389 21.61 8.65 -30.87
C GLU A 389 20.93 9.24 -29.62
N ILE A 390 19.61 9.17 -29.56
CA ILE A 390 18.80 9.72 -28.46
C ILE A 390 17.75 8.71 -28.04
N THR A 391 17.41 8.70 -26.75
CA THR A 391 16.35 7.84 -26.22
C THR A 391 15.41 8.65 -25.36
N ILE A 392 14.11 8.50 -25.63
CA ILE A 392 13.07 9.15 -24.85
C ILE A 392 12.38 8.12 -23.98
N PHE A 393 12.24 8.45 -22.70
CA PHE A 393 11.53 7.65 -21.73
C PHE A 393 10.27 8.39 -21.29
N ARG A 394 9.14 7.68 -21.26
CA ARG A 394 7.84 8.20 -20.86
C ARG A 394 7.28 7.39 -19.71
N LEU A 395 7.13 8.03 -18.54
CA LEU A 395 6.44 7.43 -17.40
C LEU A 395 5.06 8.06 -17.29
N CYS A 396 4.04 7.31 -17.68
CA CYS A 396 2.64 7.71 -17.62
C CYS A 396 1.93 7.07 -16.42
N ARG A 397 1.15 7.88 -15.72
CA ARG A 397 0.20 7.49 -14.65
C ARG A 397 -1.09 8.27 -14.84
N ASP A 398 -2.10 7.92 -14.06
CA ASP A 398 -3.46 8.47 -14.18
C ASP A 398 -3.52 9.98 -13.91
N ASP A 399 -2.56 10.55 -13.20
CA ASP A 399 -2.53 11.98 -12.85
C ASP A 399 -1.28 12.74 -13.34
N PHE A 400 -0.30 12.04 -13.94
CA PHE A 400 0.91 12.70 -14.47
C PHE A 400 1.61 11.97 -15.61
N ILE A 401 2.44 12.75 -16.32
CA ILE A 401 3.40 12.24 -17.30
C ILE A 401 4.77 12.86 -17.02
N TYR A 402 5.78 12.00 -16.88
CA TYR A 402 7.19 12.40 -16.96
C TYR A 402 7.79 12.04 -18.32
N ILE A 403 8.59 12.96 -18.85
CA ILE A 403 9.41 12.70 -20.03
C ILE A 403 10.86 12.96 -19.70
N MET A 404 11.70 11.98 -20.00
CA MET A 404 13.15 12.04 -19.85
C MET A 404 13.81 11.75 -21.19
N ALA A 405 14.86 12.51 -21.51
CA ALA A 405 15.68 12.28 -22.70
C ALA A 405 17.09 11.88 -22.28
N GLU A 406 17.67 10.93 -23.02
CA GLU A 406 19.05 10.47 -22.86
C GLU A 406 19.83 10.66 -24.16
N ASN A 407 20.99 11.32 -24.07
CA ASN A 407 21.95 11.46 -25.15
C ASN A 407 22.91 10.26 -25.09
N ARG A 408 22.80 9.35 -26.07
CA ARG A 408 23.67 8.17 -26.19
C ARG A 408 24.98 8.45 -26.92
N LYS A 409 25.15 9.66 -27.47
CA LYS A 409 26.41 10.06 -28.10
C LYS A 409 27.47 10.39 -27.05
N ASN A 410 28.71 10.03 -27.39
CA ASN A 410 29.91 10.43 -26.68
C ASN A 410 30.38 11.86 -27.03
N TYR A 411 29.73 12.53 -27.99
CA TYR A 411 29.98 13.92 -28.39
C TYR A 411 28.69 14.64 -28.78
N GLY A 412 28.73 15.98 -28.81
CA GLY A 412 27.61 16.81 -29.23
C GLY A 412 26.53 16.97 -28.15
N TYR A 413 25.98 18.16 -28.06
CA TYR A 413 24.84 18.46 -27.21
C TYR A 413 23.56 18.31 -28.03
N PHE A 414 22.49 17.84 -27.42
CA PHE A 414 21.15 18.02 -27.97
C PHE A 414 20.51 19.23 -27.32
N GLU A 415 20.04 20.17 -28.14
CA GLU A 415 19.05 21.13 -27.70
C GLU A 415 17.68 20.51 -27.94
N ILE A 416 16.90 20.28 -26.88
CA ILE A 416 15.59 19.65 -26.95
C ILE A 416 14.53 20.70 -26.63
N GLN A 417 13.58 20.86 -27.54
CA GLN A 417 12.36 21.63 -27.39
C GLN A 417 11.17 20.71 -27.64
N GLY A 418 10.02 21.02 -27.06
CA GLY A 418 8.84 20.20 -27.25
C GLY A 418 7.56 21.00 -27.10
N ASN A 419 6.48 20.48 -27.67
CA ASN A 419 5.15 21.05 -27.52
C ASN A 419 4.12 19.93 -27.35
N LEU A 420 3.07 20.22 -26.57
CA LEU A 420 1.95 19.32 -26.35
C LEU A 420 0.81 19.65 -27.33
N LYS A 421 0.47 18.72 -28.22
CA LYS A 421 -0.74 18.74 -29.05
C LYS A 421 -1.95 18.35 -28.22
N ASN A 422 -3.09 19.01 -28.45
CA ASN A 422 -4.38 18.76 -27.78
C ASN A 422 -4.45 19.08 -26.28
N ALA A 423 -3.65 20.04 -25.80
CA ALA A 423 -3.64 20.45 -24.40
C ALA A 423 -4.91 21.18 -23.93
N ASP A 424 -5.83 21.52 -24.84
CA ASP A 424 -7.04 22.31 -24.57
C ASP A 424 -8.19 21.49 -23.95
N ALA A 425 -8.08 20.16 -23.89
CA ALA A 425 -9.17 19.30 -23.39
C ALA A 425 -9.23 19.15 -21.85
N TYR A 426 -8.18 19.53 -21.10
CA TYR A 426 -8.19 19.45 -19.63
C TYR A 426 -7.48 20.63 -18.96
N LYS A 427 -8.08 21.17 -17.90
CA LYS A 427 -7.47 22.19 -17.02
C LYS A 427 -6.29 21.55 -16.27
N SER A 428 -5.10 21.49 -16.84
CA SER A 428 -3.89 21.03 -16.11
C SER A 428 -3.65 21.91 -14.87
N LYS A 429 -3.31 21.30 -13.73
CA LYS A 429 -3.02 22.04 -12.48
C LYS A 429 -1.70 22.79 -12.56
N SER A 430 -0.69 22.17 -13.17
CA SER A 430 0.64 22.73 -13.40
C SER A 430 1.24 22.12 -14.68
N LYS A 431 1.83 22.98 -15.52
CA LYS A 431 2.66 22.57 -16.67
C LYS A 431 4.08 23.05 -16.40
N THR A 432 4.97 22.15 -16.01
CA THR A 432 6.41 22.47 -15.95
C THR A 432 7.04 21.90 -17.21
N VAL A 433 6.77 22.55 -18.35
CA VAL A 433 7.00 21.95 -19.66
C VAL A 433 7.48 23.00 -20.66
N PHE A 434 8.65 22.76 -21.27
CA PHE A 434 9.15 23.36 -22.51
C PHE A 434 9.13 24.90 -22.68
N ASN A 435 9.09 25.70 -21.61
CA ASN A 435 9.16 27.17 -21.76
C ASN A 435 10.50 27.67 -22.37
N ALA A 436 11.55 26.84 -22.33
CA ALA A 436 12.84 27.12 -22.92
C ALA A 436 13.52 25.83 -23.41
N PRO A 437 14.39 25.90 -24.43
CA PRO A 437 15.23 24.79 -24.83
C PRO A 437 16.06 24.20 -23.69
N ILE A 438 16.12 22.87 -23.64
CA ILE A 438 16.90 22.12 -22.67
C ILE A 438 18.11 21.52 -23.37
N PHE A 439 19.30 21.88 -22.90
CA PHE A 439 20.54 21.26 -23.36
C PHE A 439 20.80 19.94 -22.63
N LEU A 440 21.12 18.92 -23.41
CA LEU A 440 21.43 17.57 -22.99
C LEU A 440 22.86 17.21 -23.45
N ALA A 441 23.77 17.11 -22.47
CA ALA A 441 25.18 16.85 -22.71
C ALA A 441 25.44 15.40 -23.17
N PRO A 442 26.58 15.13 -23.84
CA PRO A 442 26.99 13.77 -24.21
C PRO A 442 26.92 12.80 -23.04
N MET A 443 26.40 11.59 -23.26
CA MET A 443 26.30 10.53 -22.25
C MET A 443 25.54 10.96 -20.98
N THR A 444 24.57 11.88 -21.10
CA THR A 444 23.74 12.32 -19.98
C THR A 444 22.26 12.12 -20.27
N ARG A 445 21.47 12.10 -19.19
CA ARG A 445 20.01 12.07 -19.25
C ARG A 445 19.41 13.17 -18.39
N ARG A 446 18.28 13.74 -18.82
CA ARG A 446 17.55 14.78 -18.08
C ARG A 446 16.06 14.59 -18.23
N ILE A 447 15.33 14.88 -17.15
CA ILE A 447 13.87 15.03 -17.19
C ILE A 447 13.59 16.35 -17.91
N VAL A 448 12.94 16.27 -19.06
CA VAL A 448 12.70 17.40 -19.97
C VAL A 448 11.28 17.96 -19.83
N ALA A 449 10.34 17.18 -19.32
CA ALA A 449 8.98 17.63 -19.06
C ALA A 449 8.32 16.86 -17.92
N MET A 450 7.42 17.57 -17.21
CA MET A 450 6.48 17.01 -16.26
C MET A 450 5.11 17.68 -16.43
N ILE A 451 4.08 16.86 -16.67
CA ILE A 451 2.70 17.31 -16.80
C ILE A 451 1.88 16.72 -15.68
N GLN A 452 1.03 17.55 -15.06
CA GLN A 452 0.08 17.13 -14.04
C GLN A 452 -1.35 17.47 -14.44
N PHE A 453 -2.27 16.54 -14.21
CA PHE A 453 -3.68 16.67 -14.57
C PHE A 453 -4.57 16.97 -13.34
N ASN A 454 -5.71 17.63 -13.56
CA ASN A 454 -6.73 17.81 -12.51
C ASN A 454 -7.71 16.63 -12.57
N GLY A 455 -7.63 15.71 -11.61
CA GLY A 455 -8.50 14.54 -11.51
C GLY A 455 -7.95 13.31 -12.22
N ASP A 456 -8.52 12.14 -11.91
CA ASP A 456 -8.21 10.87 -12.56
C ASP A 456 -8.40 11.03 -14.07
N LEU A 457 -7.38 10.73 -14.87
CA LEU A 457 -7.61 10.44 -16.29
C LEU A 457 -8.73 9.39 -16.32
N ASP A 458 -9.86 9.76 -16.89
CA ASP A 458 -10.94 8.80 -17.17
C ASP A 458 -10.26 7.59 -17.83
N SER A 459 -10.43 6.39 -17.27
CA SER A 459 -9.71 5.17 -17.69
C SER A 459 -9.89 4.78 -19.17
N HIS A 460 -10.65 5.58 -19.91
CA HIS A 460 -10.94 5.52 -21.34
C HIS A 460 -10.27 6.62 -22.19
N LEU A 461 -9.49 7.53 -21.60
CA LEU A 461 -8.61 8.43 -22.35
C LEU A 461 -7.33 7.68 -22.68
N ASP A 462 -7.36 7.03 -23.84
CA ASP A 462 -6.22 6.33 -24.40
C ASP A 462 -4.97 7.23 -24.38
N LYS A 463 -3.79 6.59 -24.22
CA LYS A 463 -2.45 7.17 -24.43
C LYS A 463 -2.33 8.02 -25.71
N TYR A 464 -3.25 7.86 -26.65
CA TYR A 464 -3.37 8.61 -27.91
C TYR A 464 -3.86 10.05 -27.77
N TYR A 465 -4.40 10.48 -26.62
CA TYR A 465 -4.98 11.83 -26.50
C TYR A 465 -3.95 12.97 -26.44
N TYR A 466 -2.74 12.70 -25.94
CA TYR A 466 -1.68 13.69 -25.76
C TYR A 466 -0.56 13.49 -26.77
N GLY A 467 -0.58 14.23 -27.89
CA GLY A 467 0.50 14.25 -28.87
C GLY A 467 1.69 15.05 -28.37
N PHE A 468 2.89 14.47 -28.41
CA PHE A 468 4.11 15.21 -28.08
C PHE A 468 4.95 15.40 -29.33
N ASN A 469 5.11 16.67 -29.73
CA ASN A 469 6.09 17.02 -30.74
C ASN A 469 7.38 17.39 -30.06
N PHE A 470 8.46 16.69 -30.40
CA PHE A 470 9.82 17.05 -30.01
C PHE A 470 10.55 17.62 -31.21
N GLU A 471 11.21 18.74 -31.00
CA GLU A 471 12.20 19.28 -31.92
C GLU A 471 13.55 19.23 -31.22
N TYR A 472 14.54 18.59 -31.83
CA TYR A 472 15.88 18.60 -31.29
C TYR A 472 16.91 19.02 -32.32
N SER A 473 17.96 19.68 -31.83
CA SER A 473 19.09 20.12 -32.64
C SER A 473 20.40 19.53 -32.10
N VAL A 474 21.22 18.92 -32.97
CA VAL A 474 22.57 18.51 -32.59
C VAL A 474 23.51 19.71 -32.68
N LEU A 475 24.02 20.15 -31.54
CA LEU A 475 24.99 21.22 -31.42
C LEU A 475 26.38 20.64 -31.17
N PHE A 476 27.30 20.87 -32.10
CA PHE A 476 28.71 20.54 -31.92
C PHE A 476 29.42 21.76 -31.31
N GLN A 477 29.83 21.68 -30.04
CA GLN A 477 30.74 22.68 -29.47
C GLN A 477 31.88 22.07 -28.67
N VAL A 478 33.10 22.49 -29.02
CA VAL A 478 34.38 22.11 -28.42
C VAL A 478 34.64 22.93 -27.16
N TRP A 479 33.90 22.71 -26.07
CA TRP A 479 34.13 23.42 -24.79
C TRP A 479 35.22 22.78 -23.92
N LYS A 480 36.33 22.32 -24.51
CA LYS A 480 37.42 21.71 -23.71
C LYS A 480 38.84 22.18 -23.99
N LEU A 481 39.07 23.25 -24.75
CA LEU A 481 40.45 23.65 -25.06
C LEU A 481 40.87 25.11 -24.84
N TYR A 482 39.98 26.10 -24.66
CA TYR A 482 40.46 27.47 -24.43
C TYR A 482 39.65 28.21 -23.37
N GLY A 483 40.21 28.27 -22.16
CA GLY A 483 39.94 29.41 -21.28
C GLY A 483 40.48 30.65 -21.98
N SER A 484 39.61 31.63 -22.22
CA SER A 484 39.84 32.84 -23.02
C SER A 484 40.09 32.58 -24.51
N VAL A 485 39.09 32.84 -25.36
CA VAL A 485 39.17 33.65 -26.60
C VAL A 485 37.75 33.77 -27.17
N ASN A 486 37.32 35.03 -27.33
CA ASN A 486 36.32 35.65 -28.20
C ASN A 486 35.21 34.84 -28.89
N ALA A 487 34.04 35.47 -28.85
CA ALA A 487 32.75 35.13 -29.46
C ALA A 487 32.71 35.23 -31.01
N GLU A 488 33.67 34.66 -31.74
CA GLU A 488 33.68 34.71 -33.22
C GLU A 488 33.90 33.32 -33.86
N LEU A 489 33.33 32.27 -33.28
CA LEU A 489 33.34 30.91 -33.86
C LEU A 489 31.91 30.33 -34.00
N GLU A 490 30.92 31.16 -34.33
CA GLU A 490 29.57 30.71 -34.69
C GLU A 490 29.49 30.01 -36.05
N GLU A 491 30.57 29.98 -36.84
CA GLU A 491 30.51 29.58 -38.26
C GLU A 491 30.93 28.14 -38.61
N MET A 492 31.13 27.23 -37.64
CA MET A 492 31.62 25.88 -38.00
C MET A 492 30.59 24.75 -38.08
N TYR A 493 29.39 24.85 -37.51
CA TYR A 493 28.39 23.78 -37.66
C TYR A 493 26.96 24.32 -37.54
N GLU A 494 26.17 24.24 -38.61
CA GLU A 494 24.73 24.45 -38.53
C GLU A 494 24.10 23.31 -37.69
N PRO A 495 23.26 23.64 -36.68
CA PRO A 495 22.54 22.63 -35.93
C PRO A 495 21.64 21.82 -36.87
N ILE A 496 21.77 20.49 -36.83
CA ILE A 496 20.83 19.61 -37.54
C ILE A 496 19.54 19.59 -36.72
N LYS A 497 18.49 20.25 -37.21
CA LYS A 497 17.16 20.25 -36.61
C LYS A 497 16.34 19.04 -37.09
N VAL A 498 15.74 18.32 -36.14
CA VAL A 498 14.82 17.20 -36.40
C VAL A 498 13.54 17.44 -35.60
N THR A 499 12.38 17.40 -36.28
CA THR A 499 11.05 17.50 -35.66
C THR A 499 10.34 16.15 -35.76
N LYS A 500 9.81 15.64 -34.65
CA LYS A 500 9.09 14.35 -34.62
C LYS A 500 7.92 14.34 -33.64
N ASP A 501 6.89 13.57 -34.00
CA ASP A 501 5.70 13.31 -33.17
C ASP A 501 5.84 11.95 -32.48
N LEU A 502 5.97 11.92 -31.15
CA LEU A 502 6.17 10.69 -30.36
C LEU A 502 4.92 9.81 -30.26
N ASN A 503 3.80 10.21 -30.85
CA ASN A 503 2.58 9.41 -30.86
C ASN A 503 2.37 8.60 -32.13
N GLN A 504 3.22 8.76 -33.14
CA GLN A 504 3.18 7.93 -34.34
C GLN A 504 4.06 6.70 -34.12
N SER A 505 3.45 5.58 -33.73
CA SER A 505 4.10 4.28 -33.93
C SER A 505 4.25 4.10 -35.44
N GLU A 506 5.47 3.89 -35.92
CA GLU A 506 5.67 3.43 -37.30
C GLU A 506 4.86 2.13 -37.49
N ALA A 507 3.95 2.16 -38.47
CA ALA A 507 2.99 1.10 -38.75
C ALA A 507 3.64 -0.13 -39.41
#